data_AF-A0A9E5N311-F1
#
_entry.id   AF-A0A9E5N311-F1
#
_cell.length_a   1.000
_cell.length_b   1.000
_cell.length_c   1.000
_cell.angle_alpha   90.00
_cell.angle_beta   90.00
_cell.angle_gamma   90.00
#
_symmetry.space_group_name_H-M   'P 1'
#
loop_
_entity.id
_entity.type
_entity.pdbx_description
1 polymer ?
#
loop_
_entity_poly.entity_id
_entity_poly.type
_entity_poly.pdbx_seq_one_letter_code
_entity_poly.pdbx_strand_id
1 'polypeptide(L)'
;MVTEDATAEKNYGELVPQGGGDPIPLFKKTLLVGRREKCDIVLRFKNVSAHHCQLTVRGGFWYIRDLDSLNGVKVNDVTVTQKRVSPNDKISIAKHVFRINYAPSDLGAVGPPPPDEPVEDIMKQSLLQRAGLEKKHRARLRQESRRYDVTDDSAGQLKQRSES
;
A
#
# COMPACT_ATOMS: atom_id res chain seq x y z
N MET A 1 -3.35 43.49 8.38
CA MET A 1 -2.12 42.80 8.84
C MET A 1 -2.06 41.49 8.08
N VAL A 2 -1.21 41.45 7.05
CA VAL A 2 -0.93 40.24 6.28
C VAL A 2 0.08 39.44 7.08
N THR A 3 -0.35 38.35 7.72
CA THR A 3 0.60 37.34 8.21
C THR A 3 0.91 36.45 7.01
N GLU A 4 1.97 36.82 6.29
CA GLU A 4 2.67 35.94 5.38
C GLU A 4 3.27 34.80 6.21
N ASP A 5 2.47 33.75 6.45
CA ASP A 5 2.96 32.47 6.94
C ASP A 5 3.68 31.81 5.77
N ALA A 6 4.94 32.21 5.57
CA ALA A 6 5.88 31.52 4.71
C ALA A 6 5.98 30.08 5.23
N THR A 7 5.15 29.20 4.68
CA THR A 7 5.20 27.76 4.91
C THR A 7 6.51 27.30 4.28
N ALA A 8 7.62 27.41 5.01
CA ALA A 8 8.83 26.68 4.68
C ALA A 8 8.38 25.22 4.56
N GLU A 9 8.40 24.66 3.35
CA GLU A 9 7.96 23.29 3.10
C GLU A 9 8.76 22.38 4.01
N LYS A 10 8.13 21.94 5.11
CA LYS A 10 8.80 21.16 6.13
C LYS A 10 9.22 19.85 5.48
N ASN A 11 10.53 19.65 5.37
CA ASN A 11 11.11 18.44 4.82
C ASN A 11 11.12 17.37 5.91
N TYR A 12 10.45 16.24 5.66
CA TYR A 12 10.36 15.09 6.57
C TYR A 12 11.40 13.99 6.22
N GLY A 13 12.29 14.26 5.29
CA GLY A 13 13.31 13.35 4.78
C GLY A 13 13.23 13.17 3.27
N GLU A 14 13.93 12.17 2.77
CA GLU A 14 13.97 11.85 1.35
C GLU A 14 13.98 10.34 1.11
N LEU A 15 13.41 9.92 -0.01
CA LEU A 15 13.61 8.59 -0.56
C LEU A 15 14.63 8.67 -1.70
N VAL A 16 15.77 8.01 -1.53
CA VAL A 16 16.85 7.96 -2.53
C VAL A 16 16.73 6.67 -3.33
N PRO A 17 16.37 6.73 -4.63
CA PRO A 17 16.33 5.55 -5.49
C PRO A 17 17.71 4.89 -5.58
N GLN A 18 17.77 3.56 -5.40
CA GLN A 18 19.02 2.80 -5.54
C GLN A 18 19.25 2.29 -6.97
N GLY A 19 18.27 2.45 -7.86
CA GLY A 19 18.36 2.09 -9.29
C GLY A 19 18.70 3.26 -10.22
N GLY A 20 19.07 4.43 -9.66
CA GLY A 20 19.25 5.69 -10.38
C GLY A 20 18.01 6.60 -10.38
N GLY A 21 18.24 7.89 -10.65
CA GLY A 21 17.25 8.96 -10.57
C GLY A 21 17.49 9.92 -9.40
N ASP A 22 16.68 10.97 -9.33
CA ASP A 22 16.80 12.00 -8.29
C ASP A 22 16.16 11.58 -6.95
N PRO A 23 16.72 12.02 -5.81
CA PRO A 23 16.08 11.88 -4.51
C PRO A 23 14.67 12.49 -4.50
N ILE A 24 13.73 11.79 -3.86
CA ILE A 24 12.34 12.23 -3.73
C ILE A 24 12.16 12.84 -2.33
N PRO A 25 12.04 14.17 -2.20
CA PRO A 25 11.80 14.82 -0.92
C PRO A 25 10.40 14.49 -0.37
N LEU A 26 10.30 14.39 0.95
CA LEU A 26 9.09 14.00 1.67
C LEU A 26 8.51 15.24 2.36
N PHE A 27 7.50 15.86 1.75
CA PHE A 27 6.92 17.13 2.25
C PHE A 27 5.71 16.97 3.17
N LYS A 28 5.25 15.74 3.42
CA LYS A 28 4.07 15.47 4.26
C LYS A 28 4.38 14.38 5.28
N LYS A 29 3.70 14.43 6.42
CA LYS A 29 3.76 13.36 7.44
C LYS A 29 3.11 12.07 6.99
N THR A 30 2.15 12.13 6.07
CA THR A 30 1.47 10.96 5.50
C THR A 30 1.57 11.05 3.99
N LEU A 31 2.15 10.03 3.38
CA LEU A 31 2.39 9.97 1.93
C LEU A 31 1.84 8.67 1.39
N LEU A 32 1.01 8.77 0.36
CA LEU A 32 0.55 7.62 -0.41
C LEU A 32 1.51 7.36 -1.56
N VAL A 33 2.02 6.14 -1.65
CA VAL A 33 2.91 5.70 -2.73
C VAL A 33 2.16 4.73 -3.64
N GLY A 34 2.25 4.95 -4.95
CA GLY A 34 1.59 4.07 -5.91
C GLY A 34 1.77 4.51 -7.35
N ARG A 35 1.12 3.79 -8.25
CA ARG A 35 1.20 4.04 -9.70
C ARG A 35 0.27 5.16 -10.17
N ARG A 36 -0.84 5.41 -9.46
CA ARG A 36 -1.83 6.42 -9.86
C ARG A 36 -1.32 7.82 -9.58
N GLU A 37 -1.73 8.76 -10.42
CA GLU A 37 -1.43 10.20 -10.29
C GLU A 37 -1.96 10.85 -9.01
N LYS A 38 -2.97 10.26 -8.38
CA LYS A 38 -3.51 10.71 -7.09
C LYS A 38 -2.58 10.41 -5.90
N CYS A 39 -1.53 9.62 -6.09
CA CYS A 39 -0.54 9.32 -5.04
C CYS A 39 0.40 10.51 -4.84
N ASP A 40 0.85 10.74 -3.61
CA ASP A 40 1.86 11.77 -3.31
C ASP A 40 3.21 11.42 -3.93
N ILE A 41 3.55 10.12 -3.96
CA ILE A 41 4.73 9.61 -4.65
C ILE A 41 4.27 8.67 -5.76
N VAL A 42 4.45 9.14 -7.01
CA VAL A 42 3.96 8.44 -8.20
C VAL A 42 5.08 7.61 -8.81
N LEU A 43 4.99 6.30 -8.66
CA LEU A 43 5.90 5.33 -9.27
C LEU A 43 5.23 4.70 -10.51
N ARG A 44 5.50 5.27 -11.70
CA ARG A 44 4.83 4.90 -12.97
C ARG A 44 5.29 3.57 -13.57
N PHE A 45 5.36 2.52 -12.76
CA PHE A 45 5.80 1.20 -13.19
C PHE A 45 4.65 0.19 -13.18
N LYS A 46 4.65 -0.73 -14.15
CA LYS A 46 3.60 -1.74 -14.30
C LYS A 46 3.49 -2.69 -13.10
N ASN A 47 4.60 -2.95 -12.42
CA ASN A 47 4.69 -3.81 -11.24
C ASN A 47 4.28 -3.12 -9.92
N VAL A 48 3.92 -1.84 -9.94
CA VAL A 48 3.45 -1.11 -8.76
C VAL A 48 1.92 -1.02 -8.80
N SER A 49 1.26 -1.42 -7.72
CA SER A 49 -0.19 -1.22 -7.52
C SER A 49 -0.62 0.25 -7.62
N ALA A 50 -1.89 0.47 -7.96
CA ALA A 50 -2.48 1.80 -8.05
C ALA A 50 -2.26 2.63 -6.77
N HIS A 51 -2.54 2.01 -5.62
CA HIS A 51 -2.18 2.45 -4.28
C HIS A 51 -1.41 1.29 -3.68
N HIS A 52 -0.12 1.46 -3.42
CA HIS A 52 0.77 0.36 -3.10
C HIS A 52 1.07 0.31 -1.60
N CYS A 53 1.54 1.43 -1.06
CA CYS A 53 1.82 1.54 0.35
C CYS A 53 1.62 2.97 0.84
N GLN A 54 1.54 3.11 2.15
CA GLN A 54 1.48 4.38 2.83
C GLN A 54 2.69 4.53 3.74
N LEU A 55 3.33 5.69 3.67
CA LEU A 55 4.35 6.12 4.61
C LEU A 55 3.70 7.09 5.60
N THR A 56 4.00 6.95 6.89
CA THR A 56 3.47 7.83 7.94
C THR A 56 4.51 8.10 9.01
N VAL A 57 4.70 9.37 9.38
CA VAL A 57 5.52 9.78 10.53
C VAL A 57 4.71 9.66 11.82
N ARG A 58 5.22 8.90 12.78
CA ARG A 58 4.66 8.77 14.14
C ARG A 58 5.79 8.81 15.17
N GLY A 59 5.68 9.66 16.18
CA GLY A 59 6.70 9.77 17.24
C GLY A 59 8.11 10.06 16.72
N GLY A 60 8.23 10.79 15.60
CA GLY A 60 9.51 11.11 14.96
C GLY A 60 10.13 10.00 14.10
N PHE A 61 9.43 8.88 13.91
CA PHE A 61 9.88 7.78 13.05
C PHE A 61 8.94 7.57 11.87
N TRP A 62 9.51 7.14 10.74
CA TRP A 62 8.72 6.69 9.60
C TRP A 62 8.17 5.29 9.83
N TYR A 63 6.93 5.07 9.44
CA TYR A 63 6.27 3.77 9.36
C TYR A 63 5.81 3.54 7.94
N ILE A 64 6.04 2.35 7.42
CA ILE A 64 5.52 1.90 6.13
C ILE A 64 4.42 0.88 6.37
N ARG A 65 3.32 1.00 5.61
CA ARG A 65 2.21 0.06 5.59
C ARG A 65 1.88 -0.34 4.16
N ASP A 66 1.85 -1.63 3.88
CA ASP A 66 1.37 -2.18 2.61
C ASP A 66 -0.16 -2.06 2.51
N LEU A 67 -0.67 -1.72 1.33
CA LEU A 67 -2.12 -1.54 1.07
C LEU A 67 -2.67 -2.68 0.21
N ASP A 68 -2.37 -3.93 0.59
CA ASP A 68 -2.71 -5.15 -0.15
C ASP A 68 -2.15 -5.11 -1.58
N SER A 69 -0.87 -4.75 -1.69
CA SER A 69 -0.22 -4.61 -3.00
C SER A 69 0.08 -5.98 -3.62
N LEU A 70 0.15 -6.03 -4.96
CA LEU A 70 0.35 -7.29 -5.67
C LEU A 70 1.73 -7.92 -5.42
N ASN A 71 2.76 -7.08 -5.26
CA ASN A 71 4.16 -7.52 -5.14
C ASN A 71 4.74 -7.30 -3.73
N GLY A 72 3.95 -6.70 -2.83
CA GLY A 72 4.34 -6.41 -1.46
C GLY A 72 5.38 -5.31 -1.30
N VAL A 73 5.60 -4.96 -0.03
CA VAL A 73 6.66 -4.08 0.45
C VAL A 73 7.66 -4.90 1.26
N LYS A 74 8.95 -4.56 1.12
CA LYS A 74 10.02 -5.12 1.97
C LYS A 74 10.81 -4.02 2.65
N VAL A 75 11.23 -4.27 3.89
CA VAL A 75 12.18 -3.43 4.63
C VAL A 75 13.36 -4.31 5.00
N ASN A 76 14.56 -3.93 4.56
CA ASN A 76 15.79 -4.72 4.70
C ASN A 76 15.60 -6.18 4.24
N ASP A 77 15.04 -6.34 3.03
CA ASP A 77 14.74 -7.62 2.36
C ASP A 77 13.65 -8.50 3.01
N VAL A 78 13.08 -8.07 4.13
CA VAL A 78 11.99 -8.77 4.82
C VAL A 78 10.64 -8.19 4.39
N THR A 79 9.72 -9.03 3.93
CA THR A 79 8.35 -8.62 3.57
C THR A 79 7.58 -8.17 4.81
N VAL A 80 6.88 -7.04 4.72
CA VAL A 80 6.15 -6.45 5.85
C VAL A 80 4.77 -5.97 5.43
N THR A 81 3.79 -6.15 6.32
CA THR A 81 2.47 -5.50 6.21
C THR A 81 2.50 -4.12 6.83
N GLN A 82 3.19 -3.98 7.97
CA GLN A 82 3.47 -2.71 8.62
C GLN A 82 4.80 -2.81 9.35
N LYS A 83 5.66 -1.81 9.25
CA LYS A 83 6.90 -1.75 10.03
C LYS A 83 7.38 -0.31 10.22
N ARG A 84 8.03 -0.04 11.34
CA ARG A 84 8.87 1.15 11.49
C ARG A 84 10.08 1.05 10.56
N VAL A 85 10.47 2.16 9.97
CA VAL A 85 11.64 2.27 9.11
C VAL A 85 12.63 3.22 9.76
N SER A 86 13.84 2.74 10.01
CA SER A 86 14.92 3.52 10.59
C SER A 86 15.63 4.37 9.52
N PRO A 87 16.35 5.43 9.89
CA PRO A 87 17.19 6.16 8.96
C PRO A 87 18.16 5.22 8.24
N ASN A 88 18.31 5.41 6.93
CA ASN A 88 19.14 4.63 6.01
C ASN A 88 18.64 3.20 5.72
N ASP A 89 17.48 2.80 6.21
CA ASP A 89 16.91 1.49 5.88
C ASP A 89 16.61 1.38 4.38
N LYS A 90 16.74 0.14 3.89
CA LYS A 90 16.40 -0.22 2.52
C LYS A 90 14.91 -0.57 2.45
N ILE A 91 14.16 0.20 1.68
CA ILE A 91 12.75 -0.07 1.37
C ILE A 91 12.65 -0.58 -0.06
N SER A 92 12.00 -1.72 -0.26
CA SER A 92 11.64 -2.21 -1.59
C SER A 92 10.13 -2.12 -1.80
N ILE A 93 9.73 -1.44 -2.87
CA ILE A 93 8.33 -1.31 -3.32
C ILE A 93 8.23 -2.07 -4.63
N ALA A 94 7.58 -3.23 -4.62
CA ALA A 94 7.69 -4.22 -5.69
C ALA A 94 9.16 -4.58 -6.02
N LYS A 95 9.67 -4.15 -7.18
CA LYS A 95 11.07 -4.38 -7.61
C LYS A 95 11.96 -3.14 -7.48
N HIS A 96 11.41 -2.03 -6.98
CA HIS A 96 12.10 -0.75 -6.91
C HIS A 96 12.64 -0.57 -5.50
N VAL A 97 13.93 -0.30 -5.41
CA VAL A 97 14.65 -0.20 -4.14
C VAL A 97 14.96 1.27 -3.85
N PHE A 98 14.65 1.70 -2.65
CA PHE A 98 14.88 3.04 -2.14
C PHE A 98 15.62 2.93 -0.81
N ARG A 99 16.43 3.94 -0.50
CA ARG A 99 16.94 4.18 0.85
C ARG A 99 16.20 5.37 1.42
N ILE A 100 15.69 5.27 2.64
CA ILE A 100 15.06 6.42 3.30
C ILE A 100 16.11 7.17 4.13
N ASN A 101 16.27 8.46 3.90
CA ASN A 101 17.15 9.30 4.71
C ASN A 101 16.29 10.32 5.46
N TYR A 102 16.41 10.35 6.78
CA TYR A 102 15.77 11.35 7.63
C TYR A 102 16.49 11.40 8.98
N ALA A 103 16.35 12.49 9.71
CA ALA A 103 16.81 12.59 11.08
C ALA A 103 15.61 12.53 12.04
N PRO A 104 15.51 11.52 12.93
CA PRO A 104 14.39 11.41 13.86
C PRO A 104 14.22 12.66 14.75
N SER A 105 15.33 13.31 15.11
CA SER A 105 15.35 14.57 15.86
C SER A 105 14.57 15.68 15.16
N ASP A 106 14.72 15.81 13.84
CA ASP A 106 14.07 16.84 13.03
C ASP A 106 12.56 16.59 12.93
N LEU A 107 12.15 15.33 13.12
CA LEU A 107 10.76 14.89 13.15
C LEU A 107 10.15 14.91 14.56
N GLY A 108 10.91 15.32 15.58
CA GLY A 108 10.46 15.45 16.96
C GLY A 108 10.54 14.17 17.78
N ALA A 109 11.41 13.21 17.41
CA ALA A 109 11.71 12.07 18.27
C ALA A 109 12.39 12.53 19.57
N VAL A 110 11.86 12.09 20.71
CA VAL A 110 12.43 12.33 22.04
C VAL A 110 12.70 11.00 22.72
N GLY A 111 13.94 10.79 23.15
CA GLY A 111 14.35 9.54 23.81
C GLY A 111 14.73 8.41 22.84
N PRO A 112 15.03 7.21 23.37
CA PRO A 112 15.46 6.07 22.55
C PRO A 112 14.33 5.64 21.60
N PRO A 113 14.69 5.13 20.40
CA PRO A 113 13.72 4.58 19.48
C PRO A 113 12.87 3.51 20.20
N PRO A 114 11.53 3.48 20.01
CA PRO A 114 10.73 2.38 20.53
C PRO A 114 11.30 1.03 20.04
N PRO A 115 11.21 -0.04 20.82
CA PRO A 115 11.62 -1.36 20.33
C PRO A 115 10.88 -1.69 19.04
N ASP A 116 11.56 -2.37 18.11
CA ASP A 116 10.87 -2.92 16.94
C ASP A 116 9.79 -3.88 17.44
N GLU A 117 8.54 -3.68 17.02
CA GLU A 117 7.51 -4.68 17.31
C GLU A 117 7.94 -6.01 16.67
N PRO A 118 7.88 -7.12 17.43
CA PRO A 118 8.28 -8.43 16.90
C PRO A 118 7.44 -8.73 15.65
N VAL A 119 8.11 -9.23 14.62
CA VAL A 119 7.52 -9.62 13.32
C VAL A 119 6.66 -10.87 13.46
N GLU A 120 5.60 -10.82 14.27
CA GLU A 120 4.64 -11.91 14.45
C GLU A 120 3.81 -12.16 13.18
N ASP A 121 3.67 -11.15 12.31
CA ASP A 121 2.80 -11.19 11.12
C ASP A 121 3.33 -12.04 9.95
N ILE A 122 4.65 -12.26 9.84
CA ILE A 122 5.24 -12.95 8.67
C ILE A 122 4.91 -14.46 8.69
N MET A 123 4.79 -15.04 9.89
CA MET A 123 4.55 -16.48 10.05
C MET A 123 3.10 -16.88 9.78
N LYS A 124 2.14 -15.94 9.90
CA LYS A 124 0.72 -16.24 9.67
C LYS A 124 0.32 -16.20 8.20
N GLN A 125 1.01 -15.40 7.37
CA GLN A 125 0.68 -15.28 5.95
C GLN A 125 1.48 -16.22 5.04
N SER A 126 2.68 -16.68 5.43
CA SER A 126 3.56 -17.43 4.50
C SER A 126 3.36 -18.95 4.45
N LEU A 127 2.76 -19.60 5.45
CA LEU A 127 2.49 -21.06 5.38
C LEU A 127 1.23 -21.38 4.54
N LEU A 128 0.15 -20.61 4.70
CA LEU A 128 -1.08 -20.80 3.92
C LEU A 128 -0.89 -20.45 2.42
N GLN A 129 -0.12 -19.39 2.11
CA GLN A 129 0.12 -18.99 0.72
C GLN A 129 1.12 -19.89 -0.02
N ARG A 130 2.16 -20.40 0.66
CA ARG A 130 3.16 -21.31 0.05
C ARG A 130 2.62 -22.72 -0.18
N ALA A 131 1.61 -23.14 0.57
CA ALA A 131 0.89 -24.39 0.36
C ALA A 131 -0.03 -24.39 -0.88
N GLY A 132 -0.12 -23.28 -1.63
CA GLY A 132 -0.87 -23.23 -2.88
C GLY A 132 -2.41 -23.19 -2.73
N LEU A 133 -2.93 -22.98 -1.53
CA LEU A 133 -4.38 -22.98 -1.26
C LEU A 133 -5.08 -21.65 -1.62
N GLU A 134 -4.34 -20.58 -1.91
CA GLU A 134 -4.90 -19.24 -2.17
C GLU A 134 -4.99 -18.82 -3.65
N LYS A 135 -4.62 -19.68 -4.60
CA LYS A 135 -4.71 -19.35 -6.04
C LYS A 135 -6.04 -19.71 -6.70
N LYS A 136 -7.14 -19.78 -5.92
CA LYS A 136 -8.50 -19.96 -6.45
C LYS A 136 -9.51 -18.86 -6.07
N HIS A 137 -9.19 -17.91 -5.19
CA HIS A 137 -10.25 -17.00 -4.67
C HIS A 137 -10.40 -15.66 -5.41
N ARG A 138 -9.34 -15.04 -5.95
CA ARG A 138 -9.50 -13.71 -6.61
C ARG A 138 -9.89 -13.76 -8.10
N ALA A 139 -9.61 -14.85 -8.80
CA ALA A 139 -10.00 -15.01 -10.20
C ALA A 139 -11.45 -15.50 -10.36
N ARG A 140 -12.01 -16.19 -9.36
CA ARG A 140 -13.36 -16.76 -9.44
C ARG A 140 -14.46 -15.72 -9.15
N LEU A 141 -14.23 -14.81 -8.22
CA LEU A 141 -15.21 -13.76 -7.86
C LEU A 141 -15.37 -12.63 -8.90
N ARG A 142 -14.47 -12.51 -9.88
CA ARG A 142 -14.62 -11.55 -11.00
C ARG A 142 -15.17 -12.17 -12.28
N GLN A 143 -15.32 -13.50 -12.32
CA GLN A 143 -15.88 -14.22 -13.47
C GLN A 143 -17.28 -14.78 -13.19
N GLU A 144 -17.70 -14.86 -11.92
CA GLU A 144 -19.09 -15.15 -11.52
C GLU A 144 -20.02 -13.92 -11.56
N SER A 145 -19.56 -12.74 -11.99
CA SER A 145 -20.43 -11.60 -12.32
C SER A 145 -20.99 -11.68 -13.76
N ARG A 146 -21.22 -12.89 -14.30
CA ARG A 146 -21.70 -13.06 -15.68
C ARG A 146 -22.51 -14.34 -15.98
N ARG A 147 -23.05 -15.06 -14.99
CA ARG A 147 -24.01 -16.15 -15.27
C ARG A 147 -25.14 -16.22 -14.23
N TYR A 148 -26.35 -15.95 -14.72
CA TYR A 148 -27.69 -16.25 -14.18
C TYR A 148 -28.15 -15.55 -12.89
N ASP A 149 -29.01 -14.54 -13.09
CA ASP A 149 -30.04 -14.14 -12.12
C ASP A 149 -31.27 -15.04 -12.37
N VAL A 150 -31.65 -15.87 -11.39
CA VAL A 150 -32.86 -16.72 -11.41
C VAL A 150 -33.70 -16.37 -10.19
N THR A 151 -34.12 -15.11 -10.09
CA THR A 151 -35.17 -14.70 -9.14
C THR A 151 -36.17 -13.68 -9.71
N ASP A 152 -36.39 -13.69 -11.03
CA ASP A 152 -37.51 -12.96 -11.65
C ASP A 152 -38.58 -13.96 -12.11
N ASP A 153 -39.41 -14.40 -11.15
CA ASP A 153 -40.60 -15.22 -11.43
C ASP A 153 -41.85 -14.33 -11.26
N SER A 154 -41.95 -13.32 -12.12
CA SER A 154 -43.07 -12.36 -12.14
C SER A 154 -43.51 -12.07 -13.58
N ALA A 155 -44.79 -12.36 -13.84
CA ALA A 155 -45.56 -12.18 -15.09
C ALA A 155 -45.36 -13.29 -16.14
N GLY A 156 -46.39 -13.89 -16.73
CA GLY A 156 -47.82 -13.62 -16.72
C GLY A 156 -48.44 -14.35 -17.92
N GLN A 157 -49.54 -15.07 -17.66
CA GLN A 157 -50.64 -15.49 -18.54
C GLN A 157 -50.45 -15.60 -20.07
N LEU A 158 -50.93 -16.72 -20.63
CA LEU A 158 -51.83 -16.70 -21.80
C LEU A 158 -52.78 -17.90 -21.81
N LYS A 159 -54.03 -17.61 -22.18
CA LYS A 159 -55.26 -18.38 -22.05
C LYS A 159 -55.45 -19.45 -23.15
N GLN A 160 -56.19 -20.49 -22.76
CA GLN A 160 -57.31 -21.19 -23.42
C GLN A 160 -57.46 -21.25 -24.95
N ARG A 161 -57.80 -22.45 -25.45
CA ARG A 161 -59.01 -22.86 -26.22
C ARG A 161 -58.80 -24.30 -26.73
N SER A 162 -59.54 -25.32 -26.27
CA SER A 162 -60.88 -25.81 -26.68
C SER A 162 -60.93 -26.60 -27.99
N GLU A 163 -61.87 -27.55 -28.02
CA GLU A 163 -62.30 -28.49 -29.08
C GLU A 163 -61.67 -29.88 -28.93
N SER A 164 -62.35 -30.86 -28.31
CA SER A 164 -63.62 -31.56 -28.63
C SER A 164 -63.31 -32.95 -29.18
#